data_AF-A0A2P8CXI7-F1
#
_entry.id   AF-A0A2P8CXI7-F1
#
_cell.length_a   1.000
_cell.length_b   1.000
_cell.length_c   1.000
_cell.angle_alpha   90.00
_cell.angle_beta   90.00
_cell.angle_gamma   90.00
#
_symmetry.space_group_name_H-M   'P 1'
#
loop_
_entity.id
_entity.type
_entity.pdbx_description
1 polymer ?
#
loop_
_entity_poly.entity_id
_entity_poly.type
_entity_poly.pdbx_seq_one_letter_code
_entity_poly.pdbx_strand_id
1 'polypeptide(L)' 'MPEVVVLGGRTLYEVVYTESGVLDGGIRFTDSDLAKRWESFIKDLFVAGEDVISYTDRRVVELPAPLAGE' A
#
# COMPACT_ATOMS: atom_id res chain seq x y z
N MET A 1 2.97 7.37 5.14
CA MET A 1 3.41 5.97 5.38
C MET A 1 4.33 5.61 4.24
N PRO A 2 5.54 5.09 4.49
CA PRO A 2 6.42 4.64 3.41
C PRO A 2 5.76 3.48 2.66
N GLU A 3 6.11 3.30 1.39
CA GLU A 3 5.76 2.08 0.66
C GLU A 3 6.67 0.96 1.14
N VAL A 4 6.05 -0.16 1.52
CA VAL A 4 6.76 -1.31 2.11
C VAL A 4 6.30 -2.62 1.50
N VAL A 5 7.24 -3.55 1.34
CA VAL A 5 7.00 -4.91 0.85
C VAL A 5 7.48 -5.92 1.87
N VAL A 6 6.58 -6.78 2.35
CA VAL A 6 6.92 -7.89 3.26
C VAL A 6 6.94 -9.21 2.48
N LEU A 7 8.06 -9.92 2.54
CA LEU A 7 8.24 -11.24 1.92
C LEU A 7 8.23 -12.33 3.00
N GLY A 8 7.04 -12.92 3.21
CA GLY A 8 6.82 -14.09 4.06
C GLY A 8 7.37 -13.95 5.49
N GLY A 9 7.10 -12.82 6.14
CA GLY A 9 7.47 -12.54 7.55
C GLY A 9 8.97 -12.56 7.86
N ARG A 10 9.85 -12.57 6.84
CA ARG A 10 11.30 -12.75 7.00
C ARG A 10 12.12 -11.61 6.43
N THR A 11 11.58 -10.89 5.45
CA THR A 11 12.29 -9.78 4.82
C THR A 11 11.30 -8.66 4.58
N LEU A 12 11.70 -7.46 4.96
CA LEU A 12 10.97 -6.23 4.72
C LEU A 12 11.81 -5.36 3.79
N TYR A 13 11.16 -4.74 2.81
CA TYR A 13 11.75 -3.70 2.00
C TYR A 13 10.98 -2.40 2.22
N GLU A 14 11.69 -1.31 2.45
CA GLU A 14 11.17 0.03 2.24
C GLU A 14 11.51 0.44 0.81
N VAL A 15 10.51 0.83 0.03
CA VAL A 15 10.70 1.29 -1.36
C VAL A 15 11.06 2.77 -1.31
N VAL A 16 12.21 3.12 -1.92
CA VAL A 16 12.73 4.49 -1.92
C VAL A 16 12.43 5.12 -3.27
N TYR A 17 11.95 6.36 -3.22
CA TYR A 17 11.68 7.17 -4.41
C TYR A 17 12.49 8.46 -4.32
N THR A 18 12.85 9.01 -5.48
CA THR A 18 13.37 10.37 -5.60
C THR A 18 12.31 11.39 -5.16
N GLU A 19 12.72 12.64 -4.96
CA GLU A 19 11.78 13.75 -4.71
C GLU A 19 10.75 13.91 -5.84
N SER A 20 11.10 13.53 -7.08
CA SER A 20 10.20 13.54 -8.24
C SER A 20 9.30 12.29 -8.34
N GLY A 21 9.36 11.37 -7.37
CA GLY A 21 8.55 10.16 -7.32
C GLY A 21 9.04 9.02 -8.23
N VAL A 22 10.29 9.07 -8.71
CA VAL A 22 10.88 8.00 -9.50
C VAL A 22 11.46 6.94 -8.57
N LEU A 23 11.24 5.65 -8.88
CA LEU A 23 11.81 4.56 -8.10
C LEU A 23 13.34 4.69 -8.04
N ASP A 24 13.88 4.78 -6.83
CA ASP A 24 15.31 4.92 -6.53
C ASP A 24 15.87 3.70 -5.77
N GLY A 25 15.11 2.60 -5.78
CA GLY A 25 15.50 1.32 -5.20
C GLY A 25 14.76 1.01 -3.90
N GLY A 26 15.44 0.31 -2.98
CA GLY A 26 14.82 -0.06 -1.70
C GLY A 26 15.82 -0.47 -0.63
N ILE A 27 15.45 -0.21 0.61
CA ILE A 27 16.22 -0.56 1.81
C ILE A 27 15.72 -1.91 2.32
N ARG A 28 16.63 -2.90 2.37
CA ARG A 28 16.31 -4.24 2.85
C ARG A 28 16.56 -4.39 4.34
N PHE A 29 15.57 -4.90 5.05
CA PHE A 29 15.66 -5.31 6.44
C PHE A 29 15.47 -6.83 6.56
N THR A 30 16.38 -7.48 7.30
CA THR A 30 16.37 -8.94 7.53
C THR A 30 15.99 -9.33 8.96
N ASP A 31 15.64 -8.35 9.80
CA ASP A 31 15.07 -8.61 11.12
C ASP A 31 13.66 -9.21 10.95
N SER A 32 13.50 -10.47 11.36
CA SER A 32 12.24 -11.19 11.25
C SER A 32 11.14 -10.62 12.14
N ASP A 33 11.50 -10.08 13.31
CA ASP A 33 10.50 -9.54 14.23
C ASP A 33 9.98 -8.20 13.70
N LEU A 34 10.86 -7.40 13.08
CA LEU A 34 10.44 -6.21 12.34
C LEU A 34 9.51 -6.58 11.17
N ALA A 35 9.87 -7.57 10.36
CA ALA A 35 9.05 -8.01 9.23
C ALA A 35 7.65 -8.50 9.68
N LYS A 36 7.57 -9.30 10.75
CA LYS A 36 6.29 -9.79 11.29
C LYS A 36 5.41 -8.67 11.84
N ARG A 37 5.99 -7.67 12.51
CA ARG A 37 5.22 -6.51 13.01
C ARG A 37 4.56 -5.76 11.86
N TRP A 38 5.31 -5.49 10.79
CA TRP A 38 4.76 -4.86 9.59
C TRP A 38 3.72 -5.72 8.89
N GLU A 39 3.93 -7.03 8.80
CA GLU A 39 2.94 -7.96 8.24
C GLU A 39 1.61 -7.92 8.99
N SER A 40 1.67 -7.98 10.33
CA SER A 40 0.46 -7.88 11.17
C SER A 40 -0.23 -6.54 10.97
N PHE A 41 0.54 -5.45 10.98
CA PHE A 41 -0.01 -4.11 10.80
C PHE A 41 -0.73 -3.94 9.45
N ILE A 42 -0.12 -4.43 8.35
CA ILE A 42 -0.74 -4.37 7.01
C ILE A 42 -2.01 -5.22 6.96
N LYS A 43 -2.00 -6.40 7.59
CA LYS A 43 -3.18 -7.26 7.69
C LYS A 43 -4.31 -6.58 8.46
N ASP A 44 -4.00 -5.93 9.57
CA ASP A 44 -4.99 -5.20 10.37
C ASP A 44 -5.59 -4.03 9.59
N LEU A 45 -4.79 -3.30 8.80
CA LEU A 45 -5.28 -2.26 7.90
C LEU A 45 -6.21 -2.83 6.82
N PHE A 46 -5.87 -3.98 6.22
CA PHE A 46 -6.70 -4.62 5.22
C PHE A 46 -8.06 -5.04 5.81
N VAL A 47 -8.05 -5.63 7.01
CA VAL A 47 -9.28 -6.05 7.71
C VAL A 47 -10.13 -4.85 8.14
N ALA A 48 -9.51 -3.76 8.55
CA ALA A 48 -10.20 -2.52 8.90
C ALA A 48 -10.74 -1.75 7.68
N GLY A 49 -10.22 -2.04 6.49
CA GLY A 49 -10.65 -1.44 5.24
C GLY A 49 -12.10 -1.78 4.93
N GLU A 50 -12.81 -0.82 4.33
CA GLU A 50 -14.13 -1.09 3.74
C GLU A 50 -13.96 -1.92 2.47
N ASP A 51 -14.94 -2.80 2.22
CA ASP A 51 -15.04 -3.52 0.96
C ASP A 51 -15.12 -2.54 -0.24
N VAL A 52 -14.37 -2.84 -1.29
CA VAL A 52 -14.24 -1.96 -2.47
C VAL A 52 -15.57 -1.79 -3.19
N ILE A 53 -16.41 -2.83 -3.26
CA ILE A 53 -17.72 -2.75 -3.91
C ILE A 53 -18.66 -1.88 -3.08
N SER A 54 -18.74 -2.11 -1.76
CA SER A 54 -19.52 -1.26 -0.85
C SER A 54 -19.15 0.22 -0.97
N TYR A 55 -17.85 0.53 -0.97
CA TYR A 55 -17.38 1.91 -1.14
C TYR A 55 -17.76 2.47 -2.52
N THR A 56 -17.57 1.68 -3.58
CA THR A 56 -17.82 2.08 -4.97
C THR A 56 -19.29 2.39 -5.19
N ASP A 57 -20.18 1.51 -4.74
CA ASP A 57 -21.62 1.68 -4.86
C ASP A 57 -22.09 2.96 -4.15
N ARG A 58 -21.52 3.25 -2.96
CA ARG A 58 -21.89 4.42 -2.17
C ARG A 58 -21.30 5.73 -2.68
N ARG A 59 -20.09 5.73 -3.26
CA ARG A 59 -19.31 6.96 -3.52
C ARG A 59 -18.91 7.20 -4.96
N VAL A 60 -18.81 6.17 -5.79
CA VAL A 60 -18.20 6.25 -7.12
C VAL A 60 -19.25 6.15 -8.22
N VAL A 61 -20.28 5.31 -8.06
CA VAL A 61 -21.32 5.11 -9.09
C VAL A 61 -22.03 6.40 -9.49
N GLU A 62 -22.20 7.34 -8.57
CA GLU A 62 -22.86 8.62 -8.82
C GLU A 62 -21.93 9.70 -9.43
N LEU A 63 -20.62 9.45 -9.50
CA LEU A 63 -19.69 10.42 -10.06
C LEU A 63 -19.86 10.50 -11.59
N PRO A 64 -19.85 11.72 -12.16
CA PRO A 64 -19.85 11.86 -13.61
C PRO A 64 -18.59 11.18 -14.19
N ALA A 65 -18.69 10.69 -15.42
CA ALA A 65 -17.54 10.13 -16.12
C ALA A 65 -16.36 11.12 -16.08
N PRO A 66 -15.12 10.65 -15.89
CA PRO A 66 -13.95 11.50 -15.99
C PRO A 66 -13.98 12.22 -17.33
N LEU A 67 -13.79 13.54 -17.33
CA LEU A 67 -13.63 14.28 -18.57
C LEU A 67 -12.41 13.68 -19.28
N ALA A 68 -12.61 13.13 -20.47
CA ALA A 68 -11.51 12.78 -21.35
C ALA A 68 -10.78 14.10 -21.65
N GLY A 69 -9.56 14.25 -21.12
CA GLY A 69 -8.73 15.41 -21.45
C GLY A 69 -8.42 15.40 -22.94
N GLU A 70 -8.66 16.54 -23.60
CA GLU A 70 -8.17 16.82 -24.96
C GLU A 70 -6.65 17.01 -24.99
#